data_AF-A0A962RFW2-F1
#
_entry.id   AF-A0A962RFW2-F1
#
_cell.length_a   1.000
_cell.length_b   1.000
_cell.length_c   1.000
_cell.angle_alpha   90.00
_cell.angle_beta   90.00
_cell.angle_gamma   90.00
#
_symmetry.space_group_name_H-M   'P 1'
#
loop_
_entity.id
_entity.type
_entity.pdbx_description
1 polymer ?
#
loop_
_entity_poly.entity_id
_entity_poly.type
_entity_poly.pdbx_seq_one_letter_code
_entity_poly.pdbx_strand_id
1 'polypeptide(L)'
;MIRVFRHYIPSWIVVLCLVEAGLLFIAAYVGATWRVGEFNPSDKLMVGALWPRAVFWSVTMLLLLTGVGLYQPDLRDDLRGIWFRLTVAFLVGVVLITLVLSIAPSWSLGPGGLSAVVSASLLGVGSIRSALHLFADSELSRRRILVLGAGEVAREVEKLRRRADWRGLQLLGFVQLAGEQVSVSTRPVYPHDGELSTICANMRVDELVVAVDEESTPVPVGEVLDCKVRGIQVTDLIGFFEQRTGKIKVDSLKPSQVIFADGFVQAALKSTLHRVFDITVSSMMLVALSWLMLLTALLIRLESKRG
;
A
#
# COMPACT_ATOMS: atom_id res chain seq x y z
N MET A 1 4.15 -14.83 1.40
CA MET A 1 3.85 -13.78 2.40
C MET A 1 4.97 -13.80 3.43
N ILE A 2 5.62 -12.66 3.70
CA ILE A 2 6.72 -12.60 4.67
C ILE A 2 6.16 -11.98 5.95
N ARG A 3 6.34 -12.67 7.08
CA ARG A 3 5.84 -12.23 8.38
C ARG A 3 6.88 -11.32 9.03
N VAL A 4 6.74 -10.02 8.86
CA VAL A 4 7.60 -9.01 9.50
C VAL A 4 6.75 -8.30 10.56
N PHE A 5 7.17 -8.38 11.83
CA PHE A 5 6.46 -7.78 12.97
C PHE A 5 4.94 -8.07 13.04
N ARG A 6 4.54 -9.32 12.74
CA ARG A 6 3.15 -9.83 12.75
C ARG A 6 2.18 -9.18 11.74
N HIS A 7 2.65 -8.31 10.84
CA HIS A 7 1.86 -7.85 9.69
C HIS A 7 2.13 -8.70 8.45
N TYR A 8 1.06 -9.00 7.72
CA TYR A 8 1.14 -9.65 6.42
C TYR A 8 1.45 -8.59 5.35
N ILE A 9 2.73 -8.28 5.17
CA ILE A 9 3.17 -7.51 4.01
C ILE A 9 3.27 -8.50 2.84
N PRO A 10 2.52 -8.29 1.75
CA PRO A 10 2.64 -9.16 0.60
C PRO A 10 4.04 -9.02 0.02
N SER A 11 4.67 -10.16 -0.32
CA SER A 11 6.08 -10.22 -0.72
C SER A 11 6.40 -9.36 -1.95
N TRP A 12 5.41 -9.08 -2.79
CA TRP A 12 5.56 -8.21 -3.96
C TRP A 12 5.85 -6.74 -3.58
N ILE A 13 5.36 -6.23 -2.43
CA ILE A 13 5.65 -4.86 -1.98
C ILE A 13 7.12 -4.71 -1.57
N VAL A 14 7.68 -5.73 -0.93
CA VAL A 14 9.10 -5.75 -0.56
C VAL A 14 9.97 -5.75 -1.81
N VAL A 15 9.63 -6.60 -2.79
CA VAL A 15 10.32 -6.65 -4.08
C VAL A 15 10.18 -5.30 -4.81
N LEU A 16 8.98 -4.71 -4.84
CA LEU A 16 8.76 -3.39 -5.45
C LEU A 16 9.62 -2.30 -4.80
N CYS A 17 9.67 -2.26 -3.47
CA CYS A 17 10.50 -1.30 -2.74
C CYS A 17 11.99 -1.46 -3.10
N LEU A 18 12.49 -2.69 -3.20
CA LEU A 18 13.88 -2.96 -3.62
C LEU A 18 14.14 -2.52 -5.07
N VAL A 19 13.21 -2.78 -5.98
CA VAL A 19 13.31 -2.35 -7.37
C VAL A 19 13.32 -0.83 -7.48
N GLU A 20 12.42 -0.15 -6.78
CA GLU A 20 12.36 1.32 -6.76
C GLU A 20 13.59 1.94 -6.10
N ALA A 21 14.11 1.34 -5.03
CA ALA A 21 15.37 1.74 -4.39
C ALA A 21 16.56 1.65 -5.35
N GLY A 22 16.65 0.54 -6.10
CA GLY A 22 17.67 0.34 -7.12
C GLY A 22 17.54 1.34 -8.28
N LEU A 23 16.30 1.60 -8.72
CA LEU A 23 16.04 2.58 -9.78
C LEU A 23 16.43 3.99 -9.35
N LEU A 24 16.04 4.42 -8.14
CA LEU A 24 16.40 5.74 -7.60
C LEU A 24 17.91 5.87 -7.45
N PHE A 25 18.59 4.80 -7.03
CA PHE A 25 20.05 4.77 -6.95
C PHE A 25 20.69 4.93 -8.34
N ILE A 26 20.24 4.17 -9.35
CA ILE A 26 20.74 4.27 -10.73
C ILE A 26 20.45 5.66 -11.31
N ALA A 27 19.26 6.22 -11.08
CA ALA A 27 18.88 7.54 -11.55
C ALA A 27 19.82 8.64 -11.00
N ALA A 28 20.29 8.50 -9.76
CA ALA A 28 21.29 9.40 -9.19
C ALA A 28 22.64 9.35 -9.94
N TYR A 29 23.06 8.16 -10.39
CA TYR A 29 24.25 8.01 -11.22
C TYR A 29 24.04 8.59 -12.63
N VAL A 30 22.87 8.36 -13.24
CA VAL A 30 22.54 8.91 -14.56
C VAL A 30 22.60 10.44 -14.53
N GLY A 31 21.96 11.09 -13.56
CA GLY A 31 22.01 12.56 -13.47
C GLY A 31 23.41 13.10 -13.14
N ALA A 32 24.23 12.34 -12.42
CA ALA A 32 25.64 12.68 -12.21
C ALA A 32 26.47 12.55 -13.50
N THR A 33 26.19 11.56 -14.36
CA THR A 33 26.86 11.41 -15.67
C THR A 33 26.39 12.42 -16.71
N TRP A 34 25.12 12.85 -16.66
CA TRP A 34 24.59 13.89 -17.53
C TRP A 34 25.33 15.22 -17.34
N ARG A 35 25.79 15.49 -16.12
CA ARG A 35 26.68 16.62 -15.79
C ARG A 35 28.06 16.52 -16.46
N VAL A 36 28.59 15.31 -16.68
CA VAL A 36 29.93 15.09 -17.27
C VAL A 36 29.97 15.41 -18.78
N GLY A 37 28.81 15.58 -19.41
CA GLY A 37 28.72 16.05 -20.79
C GLY A 37 29.23 17.47 -21.02
N GLU A 38 29.34 18.31 -19.97
CA GLU A 38 29.68 19.73 -20.13
C GLU A 38 31.10 20.15 -19.70
N PHE A 39 31.86 19.50 -18.81
CA PHE A 39 33.30 19.83 -18.61
C PHE A 39 34.09 18.81 -17.76
N ASN A 40 35.38 18.64 -18.10
CA ASN A 40 36.55 18.07 -17.40
C ASN A 40 36.70 16.52 -17.18
N PRO A 41 37.80 15.88 -17.65
CA PRO A 41 38.10 14.44 -17.47
C PRO A 41 38.34 13.99 -16.02
N SER A 42 38.66 14.92 -15.10
CA SER A 42 38.91 14.65 -13.68
C SER A 42 37.66 14.17 -12.92
N ASP A 43 36.46 14.55 -13.39
CA ASP A 43 35.19 14.16 -12.75
C ASP A 43 34.85 12.68 -12.99
N LYS A 44 35.46 12.02 -13.99
CA LYS A 44 35.31 10.58 -14.23
C LYS A 44 35.91 9.73 -13.11
N LEU A 45 36.93 10.21 -12.39
CA LEU A 45 37.47 9.53 -11.20
C LEU A 45 36.57 9.67 -9.95
N MET A 46 35.68 10.66 -9.91
CA MET A 46 34.77 10.88 -8.78
C MET A 46 33.51 10.01 -8.82
N VAL A 47 33.30 9.21 -9.88
CA VAL A 47 32.16 8.28 -9.98
C VAL A 47 32.15 7.27 -8.83
N GLY A 48 33.33 6.91 -8.31
CA GLY A 48 33.48 6.06 -7.13
C GLY A 48 33.08 6.72 -5.80
N ALA A 49 33.02 8.05 -5.72
CA ALA A 49 32.65 8.79 -4.51
C ALA A 49 31.19 9.28 -4.51
N LEU A 50 30.40 8.93 -5.54
CA LEU A 50 28.99 9.31 -5.67
C LEU A 50 28.03 8.42 -4.87
N TRP A 51 28.49 7.24 -4.43
CA TRP A 51 27.63 6.27 -3.76
C TRP A 51 26.95 6.83 -2.49
N PRO A 52 27.58 7.67 -1.63
CA PRO A 52 26.90 8.21 -0.44
C PRO A 52 25.76 9.17 -0.83
N ARG A 53 25.95 9.92 -1.93
CA ARG A 53 24.95 10.85 -2.45
C ARG A 53 23.77 10.11 -3.08
N ALA A 54 24.05 9.04 -3.83
CA ALA A 54 23.03 8.19 -4.42
C ALA A 54 22.22 7.42 -3.36
N VAL A 55 22.87 6.93 -2.31
CA VAL A 55 22.18 6.32 -1.15
C VAL A 55 21.32 7.35 -0.45
N PHE A 56 21.84 8.54 -0.15
CA PHE A 56 21.07 9.62 0.47
C PHE A 56 19.83 9.96 -0.36
N TRP A 57 19.98 10.16 -1.67
CA TRP A 57 18.87 10.40 -2.60
C TRP A 57 17.81 9.29 -2.56
N SER A 58 18.24 8.04 -2.71
CA SER A 58 17.35 6.88 -2.76
C SER A 58 16.58 6.72 -1.44
N VAL A 59 17.28 6.80 -0.30
CA VAL A 59 16.65 6.69 1.03
C VAL A 59 15.66 7.83 1.28
N THR A 60 16.03 9.08 1.01
CA THR A 60 15.13 10.21 1.21
C THR A 60 13.87 10.08 0.35
N MET A 61 14.00 9.72 -0.93
CA MET A 61 12.85 9.54 -1.82
C MET A 61 11.98 8.34 -1.41
N LEU A 62 12.58 7.21 -1.00
CA LEU A 62 11.81 6.07 -0.49
C LEU A 62 11.00 6.42 0.75
N LEU A 63 11.59 7.19 1.68
CA LEU A 63 10.88 7.66 2.87
C LEU A 63 9.70 8.56 2.50
N LEU A 64 9.86 9.46 1.54
CA LEU A 64 8.79 10.33 1.07
C LEU A 64 7.68 9.56 0.35
N LEU A 65 8.03 8.62 -0.53
CA LEU A 65 7.06 7.75 -1.19
C LEU A 65 6.29 6.90 -0.17
N THR A 66 6.96 6.47 0.90
CA THR A 66 6.32 5.77 2.02
C THR A 66 5.40 6.68 2.83
N GLY A 67 5.85 7.89 3.16
CA GLY A 67 5.06 8.87 3.92
C GLY A 67 3.79 9.30 3.18
N VAL A 68 3.87 9.47 1.86
CA VAL A 68 2.71 9.77 1.00
C VAL A 68 1.79 8.55 0.83
N GLY A 69 2.17 7.39 1.36
CA GLY A 69 1.33 6.20 1.42
C GLY A 69 1.35 5.35 0.14
N LEU A 70 2.33 5.56 -0.75
CA LEU A 70 2.41 4.82 -2.02
C LEU A 70 2.70 3.31 -1.82
N TYR A 71 3.14 2.88 -0.63
CA TYR A 71 3.33 1.47 -0.28
C TYR A 71 2.23 0.90 0.61
N GLN A 72 1.15 1.65 0.87
CA GLN A 72 0.01 1.10 1.60
C GLN A 72 -0.86 0.30 0.62
N PRO A 73 -1.00 -1.03 0.81
CA PRO A 73 -1.83 -1.86 -0.08
C PRO A 73 -3.31 -1.46 -0.08
N ASP A 74 -3.75 -0.74 0.96
CA ASP A 74 -5.13 -0.30 1.15
C ASP A 74 -5.42 1.09 0.55
N LEU A 75 -4.38 1.85 0.12
CA LEU A 75 -4.55 3.11 -0.61
C LEU A 75 -4.85 2.81 -2.07
N ARG A 76 -6.14 2.79 -2.37
CA ARG A 76 -6.72 2.36 -3.64
C ARG A 76 -6.85 3.54 -4.58
N ASP A 77 -5.79 3.82 -5.32
CA ASP A 77 -5.75 4.98 -6.20
C ASP A 77 -5.81 4.64 -7.67
N ASP A 78 -6.61 5.43 -8.37
CA ASP A 78 -6.61 5.51 -9.82
C ASP A 78 -5.22 5.95 -10.32
N LEU A 79 -4.88 5.64 -11.58
CA LEU A 79 -3.60 6.04 -12.19
C LEU A 79 -3.31 7.53 -11.97
N ARG A 80 -4.35 8.38 -12.08
CA ARG A 80 -4.25 9.83 -11.83
C ARG A 80 -3.84 10.15 -10.39
N GLY A 81 -4.39 9.42 -9.41
CA GLY A 81 -4.05 9.58 -7.99
C GLY A 81 -2.60 9.17 -7.70
N ILE A 82 -2.13 8.10 -8.33
CA ILE A 82 -0.73 7.67 -8.24
C ILE A 82 0.21 8.75 -8.76
N TRP A 83 -0.02 9.24 -9.99
CA TRP A 83 0.80 10.30 -10.59
C TRP A 83 0.77 11.61 -9.82
N PHE A 84 -0.39 12.00 -9.29
CA PHE A 84 -0.52 13.20 -8.45
C PHE A 84 0.35 13.08 -7.19
N ARG A 85 0.24 11.97 -6.45
CA ARG A 85 1.03 11.75 -5.24
C ARG A 85 2.52 11.58 -5.51
N LEU A 86 2.87 10.90 -6.61
CA LEU A 86 4.25 10.82 -7.06
C LEU A 86 4.80 12.24 -7.28
N THR A 87 4.08 13.09 -8.01
CA THR A 87 4.48 14.47 -8.28
C THR A 87 4.66 15.26 -6.98
N VAL A 88 3.71 15.16 -6.04
CA VAL A 88 3.80 15.83 -4.73
C VAL A 88 5.00 15.33 -3.93
N ALA A 89 5.23 14.02 -3.84
CA ALA A 89 6.37 13.43 -3.13
C ALA A 89 7.71 13.94 -3.70
N PHE A 90 7.81 13.99 -5.03
CA PHE A 90 8.99 14.48 -5.73
C PHE A 90 9.21 15.98 -5.53
N LEU A 91 8.16 16.81 -5.59
CA LEU A 91 8.25 18.24 -5.31
C LEU A 91 8.77 18.51 -3.89
N VAL A 92 8.17 17.84 -2.90
CA VAL A 92 8.60 17.93 -1.50
C VAL A 92 10.05 17.46 -1.36
N GLY A 93 10.41 16.35 -2.00
CA GLY A 93 11.75 15.80 -1.91
C GLY A 93 12.82 16.69 -2.55
N VAL A 94 12.52 17.35 -3.67
CA VAL A 94 13.43 18.33 -4.28
C VAL A 94 13.69 19.49 -3.33
N VAL A 95 12.65 20.03 -2.70
CA VAL A 95 12.77 21.13 -1.74
C VAL A 95 13.63 20.70 -0.53
N LEU A 96 13.34 19.55 0.06
CA LEU A 96 14.08 19.02 1.22
C LEU A 96 15.55 18.76 0.87
N ILE A 97 15.83 18.13 -0.26
CA ILE A 97 17.19 17.80 -0.67
C ILE A 97 17.98 19.07 -1.00
N THR A 98 17.36 20.06 -1.65
CA THR A 98 18.00 21.35 -1.92
C THR A 98 18.35 22.09 -0.63
N LEU A 99 17.47 22.02 0.39
CA LEU A 99 17.74 22.58 1.72
C LEU A 99 18.91 21.88 2.42
N VAL A 100 19.02 20.56 2.33
CA VAL A 100 20.14 19.83 2.93
C VAL A 100 21.45 20.15 2.19
N LEU A 101 21.41 20.22 0.85
CA LEU A 101 22.58 20.52 0.04
C LEU A 101 23.07 21.97 0.18
N SER A 102 22.21 22.91 0.60
CA SER A 102 22.65 24.28 0.88
C SER A 102 23.48 24.39 2.16
N ILE A 103 23.28 23.49 3.13
CA ILE A 103 24.07 23.40 4.37
C ILE A 103 25.43 22.71 4.11
N ALA A 104 25.46 21.75 3.17
CA ALA A 104 26.67 21.02 2.78
C ALA A 104 26.97 21.16 1.26
N PRO A 105 27.51 22.31 0.81
CA PRO A 105 27.73 22.59 -0.62
C PRO A 105 28.67 21.61 -1.31
N SER A 106 29.54 20.94 -0.56
CA SER A 106 30.45 19.89 -1.06
C SER A 106 29.71 18.64 -1.58
N TRP A 107 28.40 18.54 -1.34
CA TRP A 107 27.54 17.45 -1.81
C TRP A 107 26.65 17.88 -2.99
N SER A 108 26.75 19.13 -3.45
CA SER A 108 25.84 19.68 -4.45
C SER A 108 25.98 19.02 -5.83
N LEU A 109 24.89 18.43 -6.28
CA LEU A 109 24.64 18.18 -7.70
C LEU A 109 24.18 19.52 -8.25
N GLY A 110 24.95 20.15 -9.15
CA GLY A 110 24.57 21.41 -9.77
C GLY A 110 23.18 21.33 -10.42
N PRO A 111 22.56 22.47 -10.76
CA PRO A 111 21.15 22.53 -11.15
C PRO A 111 20.74 21.54 -12.25
N GLY A 112 21.58 21.34 -13.28
CA GLY A 112 21.32 20.39 -14.37
C GLY A 112 21.44 18.91 -13.97
N GLY A 113 22.31 18.58 -13.00
CA GLY A 113 22.39 17.22 -12.47
C GLY A 113 21.15 16.88 -11.64
N LEU A 114 20.71 17.82 -10.80
CA LEU A 114 19.53 17.62 -9.95
C LEU A 114 18.25 17.45 -10.79
N SER A 115 18.07 18.27 -11.84
CA SER A 115 16.92 18.11 -12.75
C SER A 115 16.94 16.77 -13.48
N ALA A 116 18.10 16.32 -13.97
CA ALA A 116 18.24 15.02 -14.62
C ALA A 116 17.91 13.85 -13.68
N VAL A 117 18.41 13.87 -12.43
CA VAL A 117 18.10 12.84 -11.42
C VAL A 117 16.59 12.81 -11.12
N VAL A 118 15.97 13.98 -10.93
CA VAL A 118 14.52 14.11 -10.65
C VAL A 118 13.69 13.56 -11.80
N SER A 119 13.96 14.00 -13.04
CA SER A 119 13.21 13.56 -14.21
C SER A 119 13.37 12.06 -14.46
N ALA A 120 14.58 11.52 -14.37
CA ALA A 120 14.83 10.09 -14.55
C ALA A 120 14.12 9.26 -13.46
N SER A 121 14.17 9.72 -12.20
CA SER A 121 13.52 9.05 -11.07
C SER A 121 11.99 9.10 -11.19
N LEU A 122 11.42 10.26 -11.54
CA LEU A 122 9.97 10.44 -11.67
C LEU A 122 9.40 9.58 -12.80
N LEU A 123 10.05 9.60 -13.96
CA LEU A 123 9.64 8.78 -15.11
C LEU A 123 9.82 7.29 -14.80
N GLY A 124 10.95 6.89 -14.24
CA GLY A 124 11.23 5.48 -13.94
C GLY A 124 10.27 4.88 -12.93
N VAL A 125 10.07 5.54 -11.78
CA VAL A 125 9.10 5.09 -10.77
C VAL A 125 7.68 5.14 -11.33
N GLY A 126 7.31 6.23 -12.03
CA GLY A 126 5.99 6.38 -12.64
C GLY A 126 5.68 5.30 -13.69
N SER A 127 6.67 4.90 -14.50
CA SER A 127 6.55 3.80 -15.47
C SER A 127 6.37 2.45 -14.78
N ILE A 128 7.15 2.13 -13.74
CA ILE A 128 6.98 0.89 -12.96
C ILE A 128 5.57 0.82 -12.39
N ARG A 129 5.09 1.92 -11.79
CA ARG A 129 3.75 1.98 -11.19
C ARG A 129 2.64 1.86 -12.21
N SER A 130 2.77 2.53 -13.35
CA SER A 130 1.78 2.46 -14.43
C SER A 130 1.74 1.05 -15.03
N ALA A 131 2.89 0.42 -15.25
CA ALA A 131 2.97 -0.96 -15.71
C ALA A 131 2.30 -1.91 -14.72
N LEU A 132 2.63 -1.82 -13.43
CA LEU A 132 2.01 -2.65 -12.39
C LEU A 132 0.49 -2.48 -12.34
N HIS A 133 -0.01 -1.25 -12.43
CA HIS A 133 -1.45 -0.99 -12.47
C HIS A 133 -2.10 -1.63 -13.70
N LEU A 134 -1.49 -1.51 -14.88
CA LEU A 134 -2.01 -2.10 -16.11
C LEU A 134 -2.02 -3.64 -16.07
N PHE A 135 -1.00 -4.27 -15.48
CA PHE A 135 -0.96 -5.72 -15.32
C PHE A 135 -1.87 -6.23 -14.20
N ALA A 136 -2.01 -5.47 -13.12
CA ALA A 136 -2.84 -5.82 -11.96
C ALA A 136 -4.35 -5.71 -12.27
N ASP A 137 -4.76 -4.88 -13.23
CA ASP A 137 -6.18 -4.73 -13.61
C ASP A 137 -6.70 -5.88 -14.50
N SER A 138 -5.85 -6.85 -14.86
CA SER A 138 -6.30 -8.06 -15.55
C SER A 138 -7.21 -8.90 -14.64
N GLU A 139 -8.31 -9.44 -15.17
CA GLU A 139 -9.29 -10.26 -14.43
C GLU A 139 -8.66 -11.47 -13.69
N LEU A 140 -7.43 -11.84 -14.06
CA LEU A 140 -6.62 -12.89 -13.45
C LEU A 140 -6.12 -12.55 -12.04
N SER A 141 -6.12 -11.28 -11.61
CA SER A 141 -5.63 -10.87 -10.29
C SER A 141 -6.74 -10.70 -9.24
N ARG A 142 -8.01 -10.92 -9.59
CA ARG A 142 -9.11 -10.85 -8.62
C ARG A 142 -9.16 -12.14 -7.82
N ARG A 143 -9.08 -12.04 -6.49
CA ARG A 143 -9.27 -13.20 -5.62
C ARG A 143 -10.71 -13.68 -5.70
N ARG A 144 -10.88 -14.94 -6.09
CA ARG A 144 -12.17 -15.62 -6.20
C ARG A 144 -12.58 -16.13 -4.83
N ILE A 145 -13.65 -15.55 -4.30
CA ILE A 145 -14.16 -15.86 -2.97
C ILE A 145 -15.41 -16.71 -3.10
N LEU A 146 -15.46 -17.80 -2.34
CA LEU A 146 -16.67 -18.59 -2.11
C LEU A 146 -17.01 -18.51 -0.63
N VAL A 147 -18.29 -18.34 -0.31
CA VAL A 147 -18.77 -18.33 1.08
C VAL A 147 -19.42 -19.67 1.39
N LEU A 148 -18.97 -20.34 2.45
CA LEU A 148 -19.61 -21.53 3.00
C LEU A 148 -20.65 -21.09 4.04
N GLY A 149 -21.92 -21.34 3.76
CA GLY A 149 -23.06 -20.83 4.49
C GLY A 149 -23.89 -19.88 3.62
N ALA A 150 -25.21 -19.97 3.75
CA ALA A 150 -26.20 -19.15 3.07
C ALA A 150 -27.20 -18.47 4.03
N GLY A 151 -26.96 -18.55 5.35
CA GLY A 151 -27.80 -18.05 6.43
C GLY A 151 -27.65 -16.54 6.73
N GLU A 152 -28.05 -16.14 7.94
CA GLU A 152 -28.11 -14.72 8.33
C GLU A 152 -26.69 -14.13 8.46
N VAL A 153 -25.75 -14.91 9.01
CA VAL A 153 -24.33 -14.55 9.10
C VAL A 153 -23.71 -14.36 7.71
N ALA A 154 -24.07 -15.17 6.71
CA ALA A 154 -23.61 -15.03 5.33
C ALA A 154 -24.17 -13.77 4.63
N ARG A 155 -25.39 -13.33 4.99
CA ARG A 155 -26.02 -12.11 4.48
C ARG A 155 -25.19 -10.85 4.80
N GLU A 156 -24.39 -10.86 5.87
CA GLU A 156 -23.49 -9.74 6.17
C GLU A 156 -22.40 -9.57 5.09
N VAL A 157 -21.93 -10.65 4.47
CA VAL A 157 -21.01 -10.58 3.31
C VAL A 157 -21.71 -9.96 2.11
N GLU A 158 -22.97 -10.29 1.89
CA GLU A 158 -23.78 -9.75 0.80
C GLU A 158 -24.09 -8.25 0.97
N LYS A 159 -24.30 -7.80 2.21
CA LYS A 159 -24.56 -6.39 2.56
C LYS A 159 -23.37 -5.46 2.28
N LEU A 160 -22.18 -6.00 2.00
CA LEU A 160 -21.06 -5.21 1.46
C LEU A 160 -21.47 -4.62 0.11
N ARG A 161 -22.01 -3.39 0.12
CA ARG A 161 -22.70 -2.81 -1.04
C ARG A 161 -21.80 -1.92 -1.90
N ARG A 162 -20.65 -1.48 -1.37
CA ARG A 162 -19.82 -0.51 -2.10
C ARG A 162 -18.99 -1.26 -3.14
N ARG A 163 -18.97 -0.78 -4.39
CA ARG A 163 -18.00 -1.24 -5.41
C ARG A 163 -16.57 -1.17 -4.90
N ALA A 164 -16.28 -0.25 -3.97
CA ALA A 164 -15.01 -0.19 -3.26
C ALA A 164 -14.73 -1.52 -2.53
N ASP A 165 -15.65 -2.02 -1.70
CA ASP A 165 -15.44 -3.21 -0.87
C ASP A 165 -15.09 -4.48 -1.70
N TRP A 166 -15.53 -4.52 -2.96
CA TRP A 166 -15.29 -5.63 -3.89
C TRP A 166 -14.14 -5.42 -4.90
N ARG A 167 -13.44 -4.28 -4.93
CA ARG A 167 -12.32 -4.08 -5.88
C ARG A 167 -11.18 -5.05 -5.57
N GLY A 168 -10.80 -5.86 -6.55
CA GLY A 168 -9.80 -6.95 -6.40
C GLY A 168 -10.37 -8.28 -5.92
N LEU A 169 -11.69 -8.35 -5.71
CA LEU A 169 -12.40 -9.54 -5.26
C LEU A 169 -13.48 -9.93 -6.28
N GLN A 170 -13.70 -11.21 -6.42
CA GLN A 170 -14.83 -11.76 -7.16
C GLN A 170 -15.58 -12.73 -6.26
N LEU A 171 -16.70 -12.28 -5.69
CA LEU A 171 -17.62 -13.18 -5.01
C LEU A 171 -18.27 -14.10 -6.05
N LEU A 172 -17.96 -15.38 -5.97
CA LEU A 172 -18.49 -16.41 -6.85
C LEU A 172 -19.92 -16.79 -6.46
N GLY A 173 -20.19 -16.90 -5.15
CA GLY A 173 -21.51 -17.24 -4.63
C GLY A 173 -21.43 -17.77 -3.20
N PHE A 174 -22.50 -18.45 -2.80
CA PHE A 174 -22.68 -19.06 -1.49
C PHE A 174 -22.90 -20.56 -1.64
N VAL A 175 -22.40 -21.37 -0.70
CA VAL A 175 -22.69 -22.80 -0.61
C VAL A 175 -23.66 -23.01 0.54
N GLN A 176 -24.85 -23.54 0.24
CA GLN A 176 -25.87 -23.82 1.24
C GLN A 176 -25.59 -25.14 1.96
N LEU A 177 -25.50 -25.09 3.30
CA LEU A 177 -25.35 -26.28 4.12
C LEU A 177 -26.72 -26.95 4.39
N ALA A 178 -26.71 -28.26 4.65
CA ALA A 178 -27.93 -29.01 4.92
C ALA A 178 -28.63 -28.51 6.19
N GLY A 179 -29.91 -28.13 6.08
CA GLY A 179 -30.71 -27.59 7.18
C GLY A 179 -30.68 -26.07 7.33
N GLU A 180 -29.90 -25.37 6.51
CA GLU A 180 -29.78 -23.92 6.54
C GLU A 180 -30.88 -23.23 5.70
N GLN A 181 -31.52 -22.19 6.25
CA GLN A 181 -32.47 -21.36 5.50
C GLN A 181 -31.72 -20.31 4.68
N VAL A 182 -31.90 -20.34 3.35
CA VAL A 182 -31.27 -19.37 2.45
C VAL A 182 -31.79 -17.97 2.74
N SER A 183 -30.86 -17.13 3.16
CA SER A 183 -31.07 -15.75 3.56
C SER A 183 -30.45 -14.74 2.59
N VAL A 184 -29.70 -15.23 1.60
CA VAL A 184 -29.02 -14.44 0.56
C VAL A 184 -29.85 -14.38 -0.72
N SER A 185 -29.78 -13.28 -1.49
CA SER A 185 -30.72 -13.03 -2.61
C SER A 185 -30.11 -12.54 -3.91
N THR A 186 -28.89 -12.00 -3.89
CA THR A 186 -28.27 -11.26 -5.00
C THR A 186 -27.24 -12.08 -5.79
N ARG A 187 -26.86 -13.27 -5.30
CA ARG A 187 -25.79 -14.10 -5.86
C ARG A 187 -26.21 -15.57 -5.93
N PRO A 188 -25.60 -16.38 -6.81
CA PRO A 188 -25.93 -17.79 -6.92
C PRO A 188 -25.63 -18.53 -5.63
N VAL A 189 -26.55 -19.40 -5.26
CA VAL A 189 -26.43 -20.33 -4.13
C VAL A 189 -26.27 -21.73 -4.71
N TYR A 190 -25.18 -22.37 -4.37
CA TYR A 190 -24.87 -23.74 -4.77
C TYR A 190 -25.30 -24.69 -3.66
N PRO A 191 -26.01 -25.78 -3.98
CA PRO A 191 -26.28 -26.82 -3.00
C PRO A 191 -24.98 -27.50 -2.57
N HIS A 192 -24.90 -27.95 -1.32
CA HIS A 192 -23.84 -28.84 -0.85
C HIS A 192 -24.13 -30.29 -1.28
N ASP A 193 -24.08 -30.55 -2.59
CA ASP A 193 -24.43 -31.82 -3.23
C ASP A 193 -23.21 -32.72 -3.56
N GLY A 194 -22.01 -32.33 -3.10
CA GLY A 194 -20.76 -33.08 -3.26
C GLY A 194 -19.64 -32.56 -2.37
N GLU A 195 -18.41 -33.02 -2.58
CA GLU A 195 -17.25 -32.53 -1.83
C GLU A 195 -16.99 -31.04 -2.11
N LEU A 196 -16.94 -30.22 -1.06
CA LEU A 196 -16.61 -28.80 -1.13
C LEU A 196 -15.28 -28.55 -1.85
N SER A 197 -14.33 -29.46 -1.70
CA SER A 197 -13.02 -29.40 -2.34
C SER A 197 -13.11 -29.41 -3.88
N THR A 198 -14.08 -30.15 -4.43
CA THR A 198 -14.33 -30.28 -5.87
C THR A 198 -15.06 -29.05 -6.41
N ILE A 199 -16.06 -28.54 -5.66
CA ILE A 199 -16.75 -27.28 -5.95
C ILE A 199 -15.73 -26.13 -6.02
N CYS A 200 -14.87 -26.03 -5.02
CA CYS A 200 -13.82 -25.03 -4.96
C CYS A 200 -12.80 -25.16 -6.11
N ALA A 201 -12.41 -26.39 -6.46
CA ALA A 201 -11.48 -26.62 -7.56
C ALA A 201 -12.08 -26.22 -8.93
N ASN A 202 -13.34 -26.61 -9.18
CA ASN A 202 -14.03 -26.33 -10.44
C ASN A 202 -14.21 -24.83 -10.67
N MET A 203 -14.51 -24.06 -9.62
CA MET A 203 -14.65 -22.61 -9.70
C MET A 203 -13.33 -21.84 -9.57
N ARG A 204 -12.21 -22.55 -9.30
CA ARG A 204 -10.90 -22.01 -8.97
C ARG A 204 -10.97 -20.99 -7.82
N VAL A 205 -11.52 -21.41 -6.70
CA VAL A 205 -11.64 -20.58 -5.49
C VAL A 205 -10.27 -20.34 -4.88
N ASP A 206 -9.94 -19.08 -4.61
CA ASP A 206 -8.70 -18.70 -3.93
C ASP A 206 -8.89 -18.62 -2.41
N GLU A 207 -10.09 -18.23 -1.98
CA GLU A 207 -10.44 -18.04 -0.57
C GLU A 207 -11.85 -18.54 -0.27
N LEU A 208 -11.95 -19.42 0.73
CA LEU A 208 -13.20 -19.94 1.28
C LEU A 208 -13.49 -19.21 2.59
N VAL A 209 -14.59 -18.45 2.63
CA VAL A 209 -15.04 -17.74 3.83
C VAL A 209 -16.10 -18.58 4.53
N VAL A 210 -15.84 -18.99 5.77
CA VAL A 210 -16.79 -19.77 6.57
C VAL A 210 -17.70 -18.82 7.34
N ALA A 211 -18.99 -18.83 7.00
CA ALA A 211 -20.01 -17.93 7.52
C ALA A 211 -21.27 -18.73 7.91
N VAL A 212 -21.13 -19.56 8.94
CA VAL A 212 -22.17 -20.50 9.38
C VAL A 212 -22.77 -20.03 10.71
N ASP A 213 -24.09 -20.12 10.83
CA ASP A 213 -24.83 -19.85 12.07
C ASP A 213 -24.56 -21.02 13.06
N GLU A 214 -23.68 -20.80 14.06
CA GLU A 214 -23.17 -21.85 14.99
C GLU A 214 -24.26 -22.67 15.71
N GLU A 215 -25.47 -22.12 15.86
CA GLU A 215 -26.58 -22.77 16.56
C GLU A 215 -27.40 -23.71 15.67
N SER A 216 -27.30 -23.59 14.34
CA SER A 216 -28.26 -24.21 13.42
C SER A 216 -27.66 -25.31 12.54
N THR A 217 -26.34 -25.25 12.27
CA THR A 217 -25.77 -26.07 11.19
C THR A 217 -24.35 -26.54 11.50
N PRO A 218 -24.07 -27.86 11.49
CA PRO A 218 -22.72 -28.37 11.68
C PRO A 218 -21.83 -28.03 10.47
N VAL A 219 -20.66 -27.46 10.73
CA VAL A 219 -19.66 -27.16 9.69
C VAL A 219 -18.92 -28.46 9.32
N PRO A 220 -18.80 -28.81 8.02
CA PRO A 220 -18.06 -29.99 7.58
C PRO A 220 -16.55 -29.76 7.69
N VAL A 221 -16.01 -29.92 8.90
CA VAL A 221 -14.59 -29.61 9.23
C VAL A 221 -13.60 -30.38 8.34
N GLY A 222 -13.90 -31.64 8.01
CA GLY A 222 -13.06 -32.45 7.12
C GLY A 222 -12.92 -31.83 5.73
N GLU A 223 -14.03 -31.44 5.12
CA GLU A 223 -14.04 -30.84 3.77
C GLU A 223 -13.38 -29.46 3.74
N VAL A 224 -13.54 -28.67 4.81
CA VAL A 224 -12.84 -27.39 4.97
C VAL A 224 -11.33 -27.61 5.10
N LEU A 225 -10.90 -28.65 5.82
CA LEU A 225 -9.50 -29.01 5.93
C LEU A 225 -8.92 -29.44 4.58
N ASP A 226 -9.66 -30.22 3.79
CA ASP A 226 -9.26 -30.65 2.45
C ASP A 226 -9.07 -29.45 1.51
N CYS A 227 -9.96 -28.45 1.61
CA CYS A 227 -9.77 -27.19 0.88
C CYS A 227 -8.44 -26.52 1.27
N LYS A 228 -8.13 -26.47 2.57
CA LYS A 228 -6.89 -25.89 3.09
C LYS A 228 -5.64 -26.64 2.64
N VAL A 229 -5.69 -27.98 2.59
CA VAL A 229 -4.60 -28.84 2.09
C VAL A 229 -4.34 -28.60 0.60
N ARG A 230 -5.40 -28.34 -0.19
CA ARG A 230 -5.31 -27.99 -1.61
C ARG A 230 -4.82 -26.55 -1.87
N GLY A 231 -4.46 -25.82 -0.81
CA GLY A 231 -3.90 -24.47 -0.91
C GLY A 231 -4.94 -23.35 -0.96
N ILE A 232 -6.23 -23.67 -0.76
CA ILE A 232 -7.29 -22.66 -0.67
C ILE A 232 -7.20 -21.99 0.70
N GLN A 233 -7.19 -20.66 0.72
CA GLN A 233 -7.18 -19.92 1.98
C GLN A 233 -8.54 -20.08 2.67
N VAL A 234 -8.56 -20.61 3.90
CA VAL A 234 -9.79 -20.69 4.70
C VAL A 234 -9.76 -19.59 5.76
N THR A 235 -10.77 -18.72 5.75
CA THR A 235 -10.92 -17.60 6.70
C THR A 235 -12.32 -17.66 7.30
N ASP A 236 -12.48 -17.32 8.58
CA ASP A 236 -13.79 -17.11 9.20
C ASP A 236 -14.37 -15.75 8.79
N LEU A 237 -15.67 -15.54 9.02
CA LEU A 237 -16.31 -14.27 8.67
C LEU A 237 -15.63 -13.06 9.35
N ILE A 238 -15.26 -13.19 10.63
CA ILE A 238 -14.65 -12.10 11.40
C ILE A 238 -13.27 -11.77 10.84
N GLY A 239 -12.42 -12.77 10.64
CA GLY A 239 -11.11 -12.58 10.02
C GLY A 239 -11.20 -12.04 8.61
N PHE A 240 -12.25 -12.41 7.84
CA PHE A 240 -12.51 -11.83 6.53
C PHE A 240 -12.82 -10.33 6.63
N PHE A 241 -13.72 -9.91 7.53
CA PHE A 241 -14.02 -8.49 7.74
C PHE A 241 -12.81 -7.70 8.25
N GLU A 242 -12.05 -8.24 9.20
CA GLU A 242 -10.86 -7.59 9.74
C GLU A 242 -9.81 -7.38 8.65
N GLN A 243 -9.51 -8.42 7.86
CA GLN A 243 -8.56 -8.34 6.75
C GLN A 243 -9.00 -7.38 5.63
N ARG A 244 -10.31 -7.16 5.44
CA ARG A 244 -10.83 -6.40 4.30
C ARG A 244 -11.28 -4.99 4.65
N THR A 245 -11.67 -4.74 5.89
CA THR A 245 -12.15 -3.42 6.33
C THR A 245 -11.20 -2.74 7.32
N GLY A 246 -10.22 -3.47 7.87
CA GLY A 246 -9.35 -2.97 8.94
C GLY A 246 -10.12 -2.61 10.23
N LYS A 247 -11.39 -3.03 10.34
CA LYS A 247 -12.28 -2.76 11.45
C LYS A 247 -12.79 -4.08 11.99
N ILE A 248 -12.76 -4.23 13.32
CA ILE A 248 -13.35 -5.38 14.01
C ILE A 248 -14.79 -4.99 14.34
N LYS A 249 -15.77 -5.70 13.77
CA LYS A 249 -17.18 -5.49 14.09
C LYS A 249 -17.44 -6.09 15.48
N VAL A 250 -17.65 -5.22 16.46
CA VAL A 250 -17.73 -5.58 17.89
C VAL A 250 -18.91 -6.52 18.18
N ASP A 251 -19.97 -6.45 17.38
CA ASP A 251 -21.19 -7.26 17.53
C ASP A 251 -20.98 -8.77 17.29
N SER A 252 -19.81 -9.19 16.78
CA SER A 252 -19.49 -10.60 16.49
C SER A 252 -18.35 -11.15 17.36
N LEU A 253 -17.81 -10.38 18.31
CA LEU A 253 -16.67 -10.80 19.15
C LEU A 253 -17.12 -11.67 20.32
N LYS A 254 -16.57 -12.89 20.42
CA LYS A 254 -16.67 -13.69 21.65
C LYS A 254 -15.76 -13.09 22.73
N PRO A 255 -16.22 -12.88 23.97
CA PRO A 255 -15.43 -12.25 25.05
C PRO A 255 -14.08 -12.94 25.34
N SER A 256 -13.97 -14.25 25.09
CA SER A 256 -12.76 -15.03 25.32
C SER A 256 -11.59 -14.69 24.39
N GLN A 257 -11.84 -14.04 23.25
CA GLN A 257 -10.81 -13.70 22.27
C GLN A 257 -10.14 -12.34 22.54
N VAL A 258 -10.80 -11.45 23.31
CA VAL A 258 -10.29 -10.11 23.65
C VAL A 258 -9.10 -10.18 24.62
N ILE A 259 -9.07 -11.21 25.47
CA ILE A 259 -8.06 -11.37 26.53
C ILE A 259 -6.68 -11.77 25.95
N PHE A 260 -6.64 -12.29 24.72
CA PHE A 260 -5.42 -12.72 24.02
C PHE A 260 -5.01 -11.80 22.85
N ALA A 261 -5.60 -10.61 22.75
CA ALA A 261 -5.30 -9.67 21.68
C ALA A 261 -3.92 -8.99 21.87
N ASP A 262 -2.88 -9.57 21.28
CA ASP A 262 -1.54 -8.99 21.18
C ASP A 262 -1.51 -7.83 20.14
N GLY A 263 -2.02 -6.64 20.51
CA GLY A 263 -2.09 -5.51 19.56
C GLY A 263 -1.85 -4.11 20.14
N PHE A 264 -1.98 -3.92 21.46
CA PHE A 264 -1.98 -2.57 22.05
C PHE A 264 -0.63 -1.84 21.97
N VAL A 265 0.49 -2.55 22.14
CA VAL A 265 1.83 -1.91 22.23
C VAL A 265 2.36 -1.46 20.87
N GLN A 266 2.08 -2.20 19.78
CA GLN A 266 2.57 -1.86 18.43
C GLN A 266 1.79 -0.70 17.79
N ALA A 267 0.49 -0.55 18.07
CA ALA A 267 -0.29 0.60 17.61
C ALA A 267 0.28 1.93 18.17
N ALA A 268 0.68 1.92 19.45
CA ALA A 268 1.34 3.06 20.08
C ALA A 268 2.71 3.36 19.43
N LEU A 269 3.56 2.35 19.23
CA LEU A 269 4.88 2.52 18.64
C LEU A 269 4.83 3.05 17.19
N LYS A 270 3.88 2.55 16.39
CA LYS A 270 3.61 3.05 15.03
C LYS A 270 3.13 4.49 15.03
N SER A 271 2.19 4.83 15.91
CA SER A 271 1.68 6.20 16.07
C SER A 271 2.80 7.17 16.44
N THR A 272 3.67 6.78 17.36
CA THR A 272 4.82 7.60 17.77
C THR A 272 5.81 7.80 16.62
N LEU A 273 6.16 6.76 15.87
CA LEU A 273 7.07 6.90 14.72
C LEU A 273 6.49 7.80 13.63
N HIS A 274 5.20 7.65 13.31
CA HIS A 274 4.53 8.50 12.33
C HIS A 274 4.55 9.96 12.78
N ARG A 275 4.29 10.20 14.07
CA ARG A 275 4.29 11.55 14.65
C ARG A 275 5.67 12.20 14.62
N VAL A 276 6.73 11.45 14.93
CA VAL A 276 8.11 11.97 14.85
C VAL A 276 8.48 12.29 13.40
N PHE A 277 8.13 11.41 12.46
CA PHE A 277 8.35 11.65 11.03
C PHE A 277 7.62 12.90 10.54
N ASP A 278 6.32 13.02 10.83
CA ASP A 278 5.50 14.17 10.42
C ASP A 278 6.04 15.49 10.99
N ILE A 279 6.43 15.51 12.27
CA ILE A 279 7.01 16.70 12.90
C ILE A 279 8.34 17.07 12.23
N THR A 280 9.20 16.09 11.96
CA THR A 280 10.52 16.33 11.35
C THR A 280 10.37 16.89 9.94
N VAL A 281 9.54 16.25 9.11
CA VAL A 281 9.29 16.67 7.73
C VAL A 281 8.61 18.05 7.71
N SER A 282 7.58 18.27 8.54
CA SER A 282 6.89 19.55 8.61
C SER A 282 7.80 20.68 9.06
N SER A 283 8.69 20.41 10.04
CA SER A 283 9.67 21.41 10.50
C SER A 283 10.68 21.76 9.41
N MET A 284 11.23 20.77 8.69
CA MET A 284 12.13 21.03 7.56
C MET A 284 11.43 21.84 6.45
N MET A 285 10.18 21.48 6.12
CA MET A 285 9.38 22.17 5.11
C MET A 285 9.08 23.62 5.52
N LEU A 286 8.78 23.85 6.80
CA LEU A 286 8.56 25.18 7.35
C LEU A 286 9.81 26.07 7.20
N VAL A 287 10.99 25.53 7.53
CA VAL A 287 12.26 26.24 7.34
C VAL A 287 12.48 26.55 5.86
N ALA A 288 12.24 25.57 4.98
CA ALA A 288 12.40 25.76 3.53
C ALA A 288 11.47 26.82 2.94
N LEU A 289 10.24 26.95 3.45
CA LEU A 289 9.24 27.92 2.97
C LEU A 289 9.25 29.25 3.74
N SER A 290 9.99 29.33 4.85
CA SER A 290 10.01 30.51 5.73
C SER A 290 10.40 31.80 5.01
N TRP A 291 11.39 31.76 4.11
CA TRP A 291 11.83 32.92 3.34
C TRP A 291 10.73 33.46 2.41
N LEU A 292 9.94 32.56 1.80
CA LEU A 292 8.81 32.93 0.95
C LEU A 292 7.69 33.56 1.79
N MET A 293 7.38 32.98 2.95
CA MET A 293 6.41 33.56 3.88
C MET A 293 6.85 34.95 4.36
N LEU A 294 8.13 35.14 4.62
CA LEU A 294 8.70 36.43 5.03
C LEU A 294 8.59 37.47 3.91
N LEU A 295 8.85 37.09 2.65
CA LEU A 295 8.60 37.94 1.48
C LEU A 295 7.13 38.31 1.34
N THR A 296 6.20 37.36 1.48
CA THR A 296 4.77 37.65 1.42
C THR A 296 4.32 38.60 2.53
N ALA A 297 4.81 38.42 3.76
CA ALA A 297 4.51 39.32 4.87
C ALA A 297 5.03 40.74 4.61
N LEU A 298 6.20 40.86 3.98
CA LEU A 298 6.80 42.15 3.65
C LEU A 298 6.07 42.85 2.50
N LEU A 299 5.60 42.12 1.49
CA LEU A 299 4.74 42.62 0.42
C LEU A 299 3.40 43.16 0.97
N ILE A 300 2.73 42.39 1.84
CA ILE A 300 1.48 42.82 2.50
C ILE A 300 1.71 44.12 3.29
N ARG A 301 2.83 44.22 4.01
CA ARG A 301 3.17 45.41 4.79
C ARG A 301 3.43 46.64 3.91
N LEU A 302 4.02 46.46 2.73
CA LEU A 302 4.28 47.55 1.78
C LEU A 302 3.00 48.02 1.09
N GLU A 303 2.09 47.10 0.76
CA GLU A 303 0.77 47.42 0.21
C GLU A 303 -0.10 48.15 1.24
N SER A 304 -0.12 47.67 2.48
CA SER A 304 -0.85 48.30 3.59
C SER A 304 -0.36 49.70 3.96
N LYS A 305 0.84 50.12 3.54
CA LYS A 305 1.37 51.48 3.77
C LYS A 305 1.07 52.45 2.62
N ARG A 306 0.54 51.96 1.49
CA ARG A 306 0.26 52.75 0.28
C ARG A 306 -1.23 53.06 0.08
N GLY A 307 -2.12 52.51 0.90
CA GLY A 307 -3.52 52.91 1.04
C GLY A 307 -3.73 53.69 2.33
#